data_AF-A0A7S2DDK1-F1
#
_entry.id   AF-A0A7S2DDK1-F1
#
_cell.length_a   1.000
_cell.length_b   1.000
_cell.length_c   1.000
_cell.angle_alpha   90.00
_cell.angle_beta   90.00
_cell.angle_gamma   90.00
#
_symmetry.space_group_name_H-M   'P 1'
#
loop_
_entity.id
_entity.type
_entity.pdbx_description
1 polymer ?
#
loop_
_entity_poly.entity_id
_entity_poly.type
_entity_poly.pdbx_seq_one_letter_code
_entity_poly.pdbx_strand_id
1 'polypeptide(L)'
;YRPRRRRKRRHPGAARAHRGGPWTSMLVFPILCFGGVLPTRATSAQLRSSASAPRSSPPVRHFINLSNGAEALPLLKAAGLPAEHVAFCRVQSSHCEAQDFVGILSNLDHNLLMHLALGFECRVYDFGSRGAMWERLDGGVDATVGADCPSTQPMGGQPPPPVAEMRYVPRAVWWGLEWARYGLSSIWHLPAPPPLLRGYDVQGRFDEQLRALPKALSKRLKYYRSYTSPELTEVHLRGFYAQTELDGNKEAYRQFLHAFAAQSGDGSLAPDPATFNPPLTYYDAAVQRRILG
;
A
#
# COMPACT_ATOMS: atom_id res chain seq x y z
N TYR A 1 16.61 24.81 41.11
CA TYR A 1 15.45 25.31 40.35
C TYR A 1 14.48 24.14 40.14
N ARG A 2 13.36 24.07 40.86
CA ARG A 2 12.37 22.97 40.77
C ARG A 2 11.12 23.46 40.00
N PRO A 3 10.60 22.75 38.99
CA PRO A 3 9.40 23.19 38.28
C PRO A 3 8.13 22.88 39.08
N ARG A 4 7.30 23.92 39.27
CA ARG A 4 5.99 23.87 39.94
C ARG A 4 4.99 23.02 39.14
N ARG A 5 4.42 22.00 39.79
CA ARG A 5 3.25 21.25 39.29
C ARG A 5 2.00 22.15 39.29
N ARG A 6 1.41 22.39 38.11
CA ARG A 6 0.09 23.01 37.96
C ARG A 6 -1.02 22.02 38.36
N ARG A 7 -1.73 22.32 39.45
CA ARG A 7 -2.98 21.63 39.84
C ARG A 7 -4.12 22.05 38.89
N LYS A 8 -4.75 21.08 38.21
CA LYS A 8 -6.02 21.26 37.49
C LYS A 8 -7.16 21.34 38.52
N ARG A 9 -7.88 22.47 38.53
CA ARG A 9 -9.15 22.62 39.26
C ARG A 9 -10.23 21.74 38.61
N ARG A 10 -10.92 20.92 39.40
CA ARG A 10 -12.16 20.25 39.03
C ARG A 10 -13.33 21.18 39.35
N HIS A 11 -14.24 21.37 38.40
CA HIS A 11 -15.56 21.94 38.66
C HIS A 11 -16.54 20.80 38.95
N PRO A 12 -17.40 20.91 39.99
CA PRO A 12 -18.53 20.03 40.19
C PRO A 12 -19.82 20.65 39.65
N GLY A 13 -20.72 19.79 39.18
CA GLY A 13 -22.16 20.03 39.25
C GLY A 13 -22.85 20.41 37.95
N ALA A 14 -23.63 19.46 37.40
CA ALA A 14 -25.02 19.71 37.05
C ALA A 14 -25.71 18.35 36.80
N ALA A 15 -26.42 17.86 37.81
CA ALA A 15 -27.46 16.87 37.64
C ALA A 15 -28.72 17.57 37.13
N ARG A 16 -29.37 17.03 36.10
CA ARG A 16 -30.80 17.24 35.90
C ARG A 16 -31.42 16.07 35.16
N ALA A 17 -32.36 15.41 35.85
CA ALA A 17 -33.31 14.47 35.31
C ALA A 17 -34.34 15.18 34.43
N HIS A 18 -34.87 14.48 33.41
CA HIS A 18 -36.32 14.30 33.22
C HIS A 18 -36.66 13.48 31.96
N ARG A 19 -37.60 12.54 32.15
CA ARG A 19 -38.74 12.12 31.28
C ARG A 19 -38.34 11.54 29.90
N GLY A 20 -38.67 10.30 29.56
CA GLY A 20 -39.96 9.63 29.73
C GLY A 20 -40.85 9.96 28.54
N GLY A 21 -40.82 9.11 27.50
CA GLY A 21 -41.68 9.20 26.31
C GLY A 21 -41.59 7.90 25.49
N PRO A 22 -42.71 7.23 25.19
CA PRO A 22 -42.72 5.93 24.52
C PRO A 22 -42.67 6.12 22.99
N TRP A 23 -41.82 5.35 22.31
CA TRP A 23 -41.90 5.19 20.86
C TRP A 23 -42.59 3.86 20.57
N THR A 24 -43.91 3.97 20.37
CA THR A 24 -44.78 3.00 19.71
C THR A 24 -44.47 2.89 18.21
N SER A 25 -44.78 1.71 17.68
CA SER A 25 -44.95 1.34 16.25
C SER A 25 -43.66 1.03 15.50
N MET A 26 -43.26 -0.25 15.45
CA MET A 26 -43.75 -1.25 14.48
C MET A 26 -43.80 -0.71 13.04
N LEU A 27 -42.72 -0.93 12.30
CA LEU A 27 -42.80 -1.21 10.87
C LEU A 27 -42.29 -2.63 10.66
N VAL A 28 -43.23 -3.56 10.72
CA VAL A 28 -43.10 -4.91 10.19
C VAL A 28 -43.11 -4.77 8.68
N PHE A 29 -41.95 -4.93 8.04
CA PHE A 29 -41.91 -5.14 6.59
C PHE A 29 -42.44 -6.55 6.30
N PRO A 30 -43.45 -6.70 5.43
CA PRO A 30 -43.88 -8.02 4.99
C PRO A 30 -42.75 -8.65 4.16
N ILE A 31 -42.21 -9.76 4.67
CA ILE A 31 -41.40 -10.69 3.88
C ILE A 31 -42.37 -11.35 2.89
N LEU A 32 -42.38 -10.87 1.66
CA LEU A 32 -43.02 -11.56 0.54
C LEU A 32 -42.23 -12.85 0.29
N CYS A 33 -42.78 -13.97 0.79
CA CYS A 33 -42.39 -15.31 0.39
C CYS A 33 -42.78 -15.51 -1.09
N PHE A 34 -41.87 -15.17 -2.01
CA PHE A 34 -41.96 -15.65 -3.39
C PHE A 34 -41.63 -17.15 -3.39
N GLY A 35 -42.69 -17.96 -3.48
CA GLY A 35 -42.61 -19.38 -3.85
C GLY A 35 -42.17 -19.50 -5.31
N GLY A 36 -40.87 -19.45 -5.54
CA GLY A 36 -40.24 -19.77 -6.82
C GLY A 36 -39.90 -21.25 -6.88
N VAL A 37 -40.50 -21.94 -7.85
CA VAL A 37 -40.20 -23.31 -8.26
C VAL A 37 -38.68 -23.51 -8.39
N LEU A 38 -38.13 -24.44 -7.61
CA LEU A 38 -36.73 -24.87 -7.71
C LEU A 38 -36.48 -25.50 -9.08
N PRO A 39 -35.63 -24.93 -9.95
CA PRO A 39 -35.17 -25.65 -11.13
C PRO A 39 -34.24 -26.78 -10.68
N THR A 40 -34.51 -27.94 -11.27
CA THR A 40 -33.79 -29.21 -11.17
C THR A 40 -32.28 -29.03 -11.24
N ARG A 41 -31.57 -29.73 -10.35
CA ARG A 41 -30.11 -29.93 -10.32
C ARG A 41 -29.55 -30.14 -11.73
N ALA A 42 -28.87 -29.13 -12.27
CA ALA A 42 -27.91 -29.32 -13.34
C ALA A 42 -26.64 -29.97 -12.76
N THR A 43 -26.21 -31.08 -13.36
CA THR A 43 -25.06 -31.88 -12.99
C THR A 43 -23.75 -31.10 -13.14
N SER A 44 -23.04 -30.90 -12.02
CA SER A 44 -21.79 -30.15 -11.89
C SER A 44 -20.54 -30.89 -12.42
N ALA A 45 -20.56 -31.40 -13.66
CA ALA A 45 -19.48 -32.26 -14.16
C ALA A 45 -18.82 -31.83 -15.48
N GLN A 46 -19.12 -30.65 -16.04
CA GLN A 46 -18.69 -30.34 -17.42
C GLN A 46 -18.14 -28.92 -17.67
N LEU A 47 -17.40 -28.35 -16.71
CA LEU A 47 -16.67 -27.09 -16.92
C LEU A 47 -15.30 -27.10 -16.22
N ARG A 48 -14.39 -28.00 -16.64
CA ARG A 48 -12.96 -27.90 -16.29
C ARG A 48 -12.09 -28.42 -17.43
N SER A 49 -12.04 -27.69 -18.53
CA SER A 49 -10.92 -27.74 -19.47
C SER A 49 -10.91 -26.48 -20.32
N SER A 50 -10.75 -25.33 -19.67
CA SER A 50 -10.34 -24.10 -20.34
C SER A 50 -8.84 -23.98 -20.12
N ALA A 51 -8.07 -24.31 -21.16
CA ALA A 51 -6.64 -24.10 -21.23
C ALA A 51 -6.31 -22.66 -20.79
N SER A 52 -5.36 -22.52 -19.85
CA SER A 52 -4.96 -21.21 -19.33
C SER A 52 -4.31 -20.41 -20.45
N ALA A 53 -5.04 -19.45 -20.99
CA ALA A 53 -4.45 -18.37 -21.76
C ALA A 53 -3.29 -17.74 -20.94
N PRO A 54 -2.24 -17.23 -21.60
CA PRO A 54 -1.16 -16.53 -20.90
C PRO A 54 -1.77 -15.42 -20.05
N ARG A 55 -1.50 -15.44 -18.74
CA ARG A 55 -1.99 -14.40 -17.83
C ARG A 55 -1.38 -13.08 -18.27
N SER A 56 -2.20 -12.18 -18.81
CA SER A 56 -1.78 -10.79 -19.00
C SER A 56 -1.36 -10.22 -17.65
N SER A 57 -0.29 -9.43 -17.62
CA SER A 57 0.13 -8.71 -16.42
C SER A 57 -1.06 -7.95 -15.82
N PRO A 58 -1.18 -7.88 -14.47
CA PRO A 58 -2.29 -7.17 -13.84
C PRO A 58 -2.28 -5.69 -14.28
N PRO A 59 -3.46 -5.08 -14.49
CA PRO A 59 -3.52 -3.66 -14.83
C PRO A 59 -2.94 -2.83 -13.67
N VAL A 60 -2.23 -1.75 -13.99
CA VAL A 60 -1.48 -0.95 -13.01
C VAL A 60 -2.20 0.36 -12.67
N ARG A 61 -2.17 0.75 -11.39
CA ARG A 61 -2.62 2.06 -10.89
C ARG A 61 -1.52 2.72 -10.06
N HIS A 62 -1.37 4.03 -10.22
CA HIS A 62 -0.31 4.80 -9.60
C HIS A 62 -0.88 5.66 -8.47
N PHE A 63 -0.24 5.63 -7.31
CA PHE A 63 -0.65 6.37 -6.13
C PHE A 63 0.52 7.18 -5.59
N ILE A 64 0.32 8.49 -5.45
CA ILE A 64 1.27 9.36 -4.76
C ILE A 64 0.98 9.35 -3.27
N ASN A 65 1.94 8.93 -2.44
CA ASN A 65 1.85 9.07 -1.00
C ASN A 65 2.20 10.50 -0.58
N LEU A 66 1.25 11.22 -0.01
CA LEU A 66 1.46 12.62 0.37
C LEU A 66 2.24 12.75 1.70
N SER A 67 3.08 13.78 1.87
CA SER A 67 3.34 14.89 0.93
C SER A 67 4.44 14.59 -0.07
N ASN A 68 5.61 14.19 0.42
CA ASN A 68 6.87 14.24 -0.32
C ASN A 68 6.84 13.36 -1.59
N GLY A 69 6.01 12.31 -1.64
CA GLY A 69 5.77 11.55 -2.87
C GLY A 69 5.34 12.40 -4.07
N ALA A 70 4.88 13.64 -3.88
CA ALA A 70 4.60 14.59 -4.96
C ALA A 70 5.83 14.87 -5.85
N GLU A 71 7.05 14.66 -5.36
CA GLU A 71 8.30 14.70 -6.14
C GLU A 71 8.34 13.63 -7.23
N ALA A 72 7.52 12.59 -7.15
CA ALA A 72 7.39 11.61 -8.23
C ALA A 72 6.65 12.17 -9.45
N LEU A 73 5.78 13.19 -9.30
CA LEU A 73 4.89 13.64 -10.38
C LEU A 73 5.64 14.07 -11.65
N PRO A 74 6.73 14.87 -11.58
CA PRO A 74 7.52 15.19 -12.77
C PRO A 74 8.14 13.96 -13.42
N LEU A 75 8.57 12.97 -12.64
CA LEU A 75 9.16 11.72 -13.14
C LEU A 75 8.11 10.85 -13.85
N LEU A 76 6.94 10.69 -13.24
CA LEU A 76 5.81 9.96 -13.83
C LEU A 76 5.38 10.61 -15.15
N LYS A 77 5.30 11.94 -15.18
CA LYS A 77 5.01 12.70 -16.41
C LYS A 77 6.08 12.51 -17.47
N ALA A 78 7.35 12.59 -17.11
CA ALA A 78 8.46 12.40 -18.04
C ALA A 78 8.45 10.99 -18.66
N ALA A 79 7.96 10.00 -17.91
CA ALA A 79 7.70 8.66 -18.41
C ALA A 79 6.38 8.52 -19.20
N GLY A 80 5.72 9.61 -19.56
CA GLY A 80 4.49 9.59 -20.36
C GLY A 80 3.27 9.03 -19.63
N LEU A 81 3.28 8.92 -18.29
CA LEU A 81 2.10 8.49 -17.55
C LEU A 81 1.05 9.61 -17.53
N PRO A 82 -0.16 9.35 -18.05
CA PRO A 82 -1.19 10.38 -18.12
C PRO A 82 -1.77 10.69 -16.74
N ALA A 83 -2.26 11.91 -16.57
CA ALA A 83 -2.64 12.41 -15.27
C ALA A 83 -3.80 11.63 -14.64
N GLU A 84 -4.74 11.15 -15.45
CA GLU A 84 -5.89 10.34 -15.04
C GLU A 84 -5.53 8.97 -14.45
N HIS A 85 -4.30 8.49 -14.67
CA HIS A 85 -3.82 7.22 -14.12
C HIS A 85 -3.13 7.36 -12.76
N VAL A 86 -2.99 8.59 -12.26
CA VAL A 86 -2.40 8.88 -10.96
C VAL A 86 -3.49 9.31 -9.98
N ALA A 87 -3.55 8.60 -8.86
CA ALA A 87 -4.35 8.94 -7.71
C ALA A 87 -3.44 9.32 -6.52
N PHE A 88 -4.05 9.75 -5.43
CA PHE A 88 -3.34 10.14 -4.22
C PHE A 88 -3.76 9.23 -3.07
N CYS A 89 -2.83 8.93 -2.18
CA CYS A 89 -3.11 8.23 -0.94
C CYS A 89 -2.33 8.87 0.22
N ARG A 90 -2.59 8.40 1.44
CA ARG A 90 -1.92 8.91 2.64
C ARG A 90 -1.60 7.81 3.64
N VAL A 91 -0.44 7.19 3.45
CA VAL A 91 0.19 6.28 4.41
C VAL A 91 1.17 7.09 5.25
N GLN A 92 0.77 7.45 6.46
CA GLN A 92 1.55 8.37 7.30
C GLN A 92 2.69 7.65 8.02
N SER A 93 3.92 8.13 7.81
CA SER A 93 5.09 7.68 8.54
C SER A 93 5.01 7.94 10.05
N SER A 94 4.19 8.91 10.50
CA SER A 94 3.92 9.16 11.92
C SER A 94 3.07 8.07 12.56
N HIS A 95 2.10 7.49 11.83
CA HIS A 95 1.36 6.32 12.33
C HIS A 95 2.26 5.10 12.41
N CYS A 96 3.17 4.96 11.45
CA CYS A 96 4.27 4.01 11.58
C CYS A 96 5.03 4.34 12.88
N GLU A 97 5.70 5.48 13.01
CA GLU A 97 6.49 5.78 14.23
C GLU A 97 5.77 5.55 15.57
N ALA A 98 4.47 5.88 15.66
CA ALA A 98 3.64 5.67 16.84
C ALA A 98 3.11 4.23 17.03
N GLN A 99 3.40 3.30 16.10
CA GLN A 99 2.83 1.94 16.06
C GLN A 99 1.29 1.95 16.01
N ASP A 100 0.73 2.94 15.33
CA ASP A 100 -0.71 3.09 15.13
C ASP A 100 -1.20 2.27 13.92
N PHE A 101 -1.30 0.96 14.13
CA PHE A 101 -1.79 0.00 13.14
C PHE A 101 -3.20 0.32 12.63
N VAL A 102 -4.06 0.84 13.52
CA VAL A 102 -5.43 1.25 13.19
C VAL A 102 -5.40 2.47 12.29
N GLY A 103 -4.59 3.48 12.60
CA GLY A 103 -4.44 4.70 11.82
C GLY A 103 -3.92 4.44 10.40
N ILE A 104 -2.99 3.50 10.22
CA ILE A 104 -2.50 3.11 8.88
C ILE A 104 -3.66 2.57 8.03
N LEU A 105 -4.37 1.55 8.52
CA LEU A 105 -5.47 0.92 7.78
C LEU A 105 -6.68 1.84 7.60
N SER A 106 -6.93 2.74 8.56
CA SER A 106 -8.03 3.71 8.50
C SER A 106 -7.84 4.73 7.38
N ASN A 107 -6.59 5.08 7.07
CA ASN A 107 -6.26 6.06 6.03
C ASN A 107 -6.12 5.46 4.62
N LEU A 108 -6.29 4.16 4.44
CA LEU A 108 -6.35 3.58 3.09
C LEU A 108 -7.56 4.14 2.34
N ASP A 109 -7.28 4.76 1.20
CA ASP A 109 -8.27 5.42 0.34
C ASP A 109 -9.23 4.39 -0.30
N HIS A 110 -10.47 4.83 -0.56
CA HIS A 110 -11.51 3.97 -1.14
C HIS A 110 -11.18 3.53 -2.57
N ASN A 111 -10.54 4.37 -3.39
CA ASN A 111 -10.10 3.98 -4.74
C ASN A 111 -8.94 2.99 -4.66
N LEU A 112 -8.01 3.17 -3.72
CA LEU A 112 -6.93 2.20 -3.50
C LEU A 112 -7.49 0.83 -3.12
N LEU A 113 -8.41 0.78 -2.16
CA LEU A 113 -9.04 -0.47 -1.73
C LEU A 113 -9.83 -1.14 -2.86
N MET A 114 -10.57 -0.36 -3.66
CA MET A 114 -11.32 -0.90 -4.79
C MET A 114 -10.40 -1.44 -5.88
N HIS A 115 -9.37 -0.70 -6.29
CA HIS A 115 -8.42 -1.16 -7.30
C HIS A 115 -7.69 -2.44 -6.86
N LEU A 116 -7.25 -2.52 -5.61
CA LEU A 116 -6.63 -3.73 -5.07
C LEU A 116 -7.60 -4.93 -5.08
N ALA A 117 -8.87 -4.73 -4.71
CA ALA A 117 -9.87 -5.79 -4.75
C ALA A 117 -10.12 -6.27 -6.19
N LEU A 118 -10.21 -5.34 -7.15
CA LEU A 118 -10.38 -5.68 -8.57
C LEU A 118 -9.13 -6.33 -9.20
N GLY A 119 -8.03 -6.46 -8.45
CA GLY A 119 -6.80 -7.16 -8.86
C GLY A 119 -5.77 -6.29 -9.58
N PHE A 120 -5.92 -4.97 -9.54
CA PHE A 120 -4.92 -4.05 -10.05
C PHE A 120 -3.65 -4.10 -9.19
N GLU A 121 -2.50 -3.96 -9.85
CA GLU A 121 -1.26 -3.61 -9.16
C GLU A 121 -1.28 -2.12 -8.80
N CYS A 122 -1.27 -1.83 -7.50
CA CYS A 122 -1.23 -0.47 -6.99
C CYS A 122 0.21 -0.11 -6.60
N ARG A 123 0.85 0.78 -7.36
CA ARG A 123 2.21 1.30 -7.12
C ARG A 123 2.11 2.59 -6.32
N VAL A 124 2.68 2.59 -5.11
CA VAL A 124 2.70 3.76 -4.22
C VAL A 124 4.08 4.38 -4.24
N TYR A 125 4.16 5.67 -4.58
CA TYR A 125 5.40 6.45 -4.64
C TYR A 125 5.55 7.32 -3.39
N ASP A 126 6.69 7.22 -2.72
CA ASP A 126 7.01 8.03 -1.55
C ASP A 126 8.47 8.46 -1.54
N PHE A 127 8.71 9.75 -1.31
CA PHE A 127 10.05 10.31 -1.20
C PHE A 127 10.27 10.63 0.26
N GLY A 128 11.30 10.10 0.89
CA GLY A 128 11.49 10.35 2.31
C GLY A 128 12.78 11.12 2.61
N SER A 129 12.78 11.80 3.76
CA SER A 129 13.94 12.52 4.32
C SER A 129 14.65 11.83 5.50
N ARG A 130 14.00 10.88 6.19
CA ARG A 130 14.53 10.05 7.30
C ARG A 130 14.42 8.52 7.08
N GLY A 131 15.56 7.86 6.89
CA GLY A 131 15.66 6.48 6.42
C GLY A 131 16.55 5.66 7.33
N ALA A 132 16.38 4.34 7.32
CA ALA A 132 17.33 3.42 7.92
C ALA A 132 18.41 3.03 6.90
N MET A 133 19.57 2.56 7.36
CA MET A 133 20.62 2.00 6.49
C MET A 133 20.33 0.52 6.20
N TRP A 134 20.60 0.07 4.97
CA TRP A 134 20.32 -1.28 4.49
C TRP A 134 21.46 -1.80 3.61
N GLU A 135 21.60 -3.13 3.53
CA GLU A 135 22.49 -3.82 2.60
C GLU A 135 21.66 -4.60 1.58
N ARG A 136 22.10 -4.62 0.32
CA ARG A 136 21.55 -5.50 -0.71
C ARG A 136 22.34 -6.81 -0.68
N LEU A 137 21.65 -7.94 -0.45
CA LEU A 137 22.30 -9.24 -0.33
C LEU A 137 22.75 -9.80 -1.67
N ASP A 138 21.98 -9.52 -2.71
CA ASP A 138 22.28 -9.85 -4.08
C ASP A 138 23.25 -8.78 -4.58
N GLY A 139 24.54 -9.15 -4.69
CA GLY A 139 25.54 -8.44 -5.50
C GLY A 139 25.19 -8.43 -7.00
N GLY A 140 23.91 -8.22 -7.32
CA GLY A 140 23.34 -8.20 -8.64
C GLY A 140 23.81 -6.96 -9.36
N VAL A 141 24.67 -7.20 -10.35
CA VAL A 141 25.04 -6.27 -11.41
C VAL A 141 23.77 -5.58 -11.90
N ASP A 142 23.72 -4.25 -11.85
CA ASP A 142 22.59 -3.49 -12.37
C ASP A 142 22.32 -3.93 -13.82
N ALA A 143 21.10 -4.40 -14.08
CA ALA A 143 20.65 -4.83 -15.40
C ALA A 143 20.45 -3.64 -16.37
N THR A 144 21.20 -2.55 -16.21
CA THR A 144 21.09 -1.31 -16.98
C THR A 144 22.25 -1.05 -17.94
N VAL A 145 23.23 -1.98 -18.09
CA VAL A 145 24.26 -1.83 -19.13
C VAL A 145 24.05 -2.86 -20.23
N GLY A 146 23.40 -2.39 -21.30
CA GLY A 146 23.23 -3.13 -22.53
C GLY A 146 24.57 -3.47 -23.19
N ALA A 147 24.61 -4.70 -23.70
CA ALA A 147 25.20 -5.19 -24.94
C ALA A 147 26.61 -4.71 -25.37
N ASP A 148 27.42 -5.72 -25.71
CA ASP A 148 28.61 -5.69 -26.56
C ASP A 148 29.96 -5.43 -25.88
N CYS A 149 30.38 -6.36 -25.01
CA CYS A 149 31.81 -6.61 -24.77
C CYS A 149 32.16 -8.09 -24.92
N PRO A 150 33.22 -8.45 -25.69
CA PRO A 150 33.56 -9.83 -25.98
C PRO A 150 34.05 -10.56 -24.72
N SER A 151 33.62 -11.82 -24.63
CA SER A 151 33.84 -12.79 -23.56
C SER A 151 35.28 -12.85 -23.06
N THR A 152 35.54 -12.23 -21.92
CA THR A 152 36.74 -12.49 -21.11
C THR A 152 36.36 -13.51 -20.04
N GLN A 153 36.95 -14.71 -20.10
CA GLN A 153 36.70 -15.74 -19.09
C GLN A 153 37.26 -15.34 -17.71
N PRO A 154 36.54 -15.59 -16.60
CA PRO A 154 36.99 -15.15 -15.28
C PRO A 154 38.06 -16.08 -14.72
N MET A 155 39.30 -15.57 -14.64
CA MET A 155 40.38 -16.14 -13.84
C MET A 155 40.05 -16.00 -12.35
N GLY A 156 39.66 -17.09 -11.68
CA GLY A 156 39.94 -17.45 -10.27
C GLY A 156 39.81 -16.42 -9.12
N GLY A 157 39.23 -15.24 -9.33
CA GLY A 157 39.12 -14.20 -8.31
C GLY A 157 37.93 -14.45 -7.38
N GLN A 158 38.18 -14.46 -6.08
CA GLN A 158 37.12 -14.40 -5.07
C GLN A 158 36.21 -13.20 -5.38
N PRO A 159 34.87 -13.37 -5.41
CA PRO A 159 33.97 -12.27 -5.73
C PRO A 159 34.20 -11.11 -4.76
N PRO A 160 34.21 -9.85 -5.26
CA PRO A 160 34.37 -8.71 -4.39
C PRO A 160 33.32 -8.76 -3.27
N PRO A 161 33.67 -8.38 -2.03
CA PRO A 161 32.71 -8.32 -0.95
C PRO A 161 31.52 -7.44 -1.35
N PRO A 162 30.29 -7.78 -0.94
CA PRO A 162 29.12 -6.97 -1.27
C PRO A 162 29.35 -5.54 -0.78
N VAL A 163 29.26 -4.57 -1.69
CA VAL A 163 29.35 -3.16 -1.34
C VAL A 163 28.04 -2.78 -0.68
N ALA A 164 28.10 -2.45 0.61
CA ALA A 164 26.97 -1.93 1.36
C ALA A 164 26.52 -0.58 0.78
N GLU A 165 25.50 -0.59 -0.07
CA GLU A 165 24.91 0.64 -0.62
C GLU A 165 23.92 1.24 0.37
N MET A 166 24.14 2.49 0.80
CA MET A 166 23.22 3.20 1.68
C MET A 166 21.91 3.52 0.97
N ARG A 167 20.88 2.67 1.16
CA ARG A 167 19.54 2.95 0.63
C ARG A 167 18.63 3.57 1.66
N TYR A 168 18.03 4.69 1.27
CA TYR A 168 17.07 5.41 2.07
C TYR A 168 15.65 4.86 1.81
N VAL A 169 15.03 4.12 2.74
CA VAL A 169 13.65 3.61 2.55
C VAL A 169 12.66 4.32 3.50
N PRO A 170 11.61 5.02 3.00
CA PRO A 170 10.59 5.64 3.83
C PRO A 170 9.83 4.63 4.70
N ARG A 171 9.52 4.98 5.96
CA ARG A 171 8.73 4.10 6.87
C ARG A 171 7.34 3.76 6.36
N ALA A 172 6.71 4.70 5.67
CA ALA A 172 5.42 4.44 5.05
C ALA A 172 5.49 3.30 4.03
N VAL A 173 6.62 3.18 3.31
CA VAL A 173 6.88 2.11 2.34
C VAL A 173 7.22 0.80 3.05
N TRP A 174 8.33 0.72 3.78
CA TRP A 174 8.81 -0.57 4.30
C TRP A 174 7.97 -1.15 5.43
N TRP A 175 7.13 -0.34 6.08
CA TRP A 175 6.27 -0.81 7.15
C TRP A 175 4.79 -0.52 6.91
N GLY A 176 4.45 0.70 6.52
CA GLY A 176 3.05 1.08 6.29
C GLY A 176 2.40 0.21 5.21
N LEU A 177 3.06 0.04 4.05
CA LEU A 177 2.57 -0.81 2.97
C LEU A 177 2.65 -2.30 3.32
N GLU A 178 3.66 -2.75 4.07
CA GLU A 178 3.76 -4.13 4.55
C GLU A 178 2.55 -4.50 5.43
N TRP A 179 2.24 -3.63 6.40
CA TRP A 179 1.08 -3.82 7.28
C TRP A 179 -0.24 -3.76 6.50
N ALA A 180 -0.37 -2.82 5.55
CA ALA A 180 -1.55 -2.74 4.70
C ALA A 180 -1.75 -4.02 3.87
N ARG A 181 -0.69 -4.50 3.21
CA ARG A 181 -0.73 -5.74 2.42
C ARG A 181 -1.12 -6.94 3.30
N TYR A 182 -0.46 -7.12 4.45
CA TYR A 182 -0.78 -8.22 5.36
C TYR A 182 -2.23 -8.16 5.85
N GLY A 183 -2.66 -7.01 6.38
CA GLY A 183 -4.01 -6.84 6.92
C GLY A 183 -5.10 -7.06 5.88
N LEU A 184 -4.92 -6.56 4.66
CA LEU A 184 -5.86 -6.79 3.56
C LEU A 184 -5.89 -8.25 3.14
N SER A 185 -4.74 -8.91 2.96
CA SER A 185 -4.70 -10.34 2.62
C SER A 185 -5.42 -11.19 3.66
N SER A 186 -5.19 -10.96 4.95
CA SER A 186 -5.87 -11.70 6.02
C SER A 186 -7.38 -11.45 6.05
N ILE A 187 -7.84 -10.19 5.89
CA ILE A 187 -9.27 -9.85 5.92
C ILE A 187 -10.00 -10.37 4.68
N TRP A 188 -9.33 -10.41 3.53
CA TRP A 188 -9.89 -10.89 2.27
C TRP A 188 -9.72 -12.40 2.08
N HIS A 189 -8.97 -13.07 2.97
CA HIS A 189 -8.63 -14.49 2.92
C HIS A 189 -7.83 -14.88 1.67
N LEU A 190 -6.89 -14.01 1.32
CA LEU A 190 -5.91 -14.27 0.29
C LEU A 190 -4.66 -14.89 0.92
N PRO A 191 -3.99 -15.82 0.22
CA PRO A 191 -2.63 -16.22 0.56
C PRO A 191 -1.71 -14.99 0.72
N ALA A 192 -0.84 -15.03 1.72
CA ALA A 192 0.21 -14.03 1.88
C ALA A 192 1.46 -14.68 2.46
N PRO A 193 2.67 -14.28 2.00
CA PRO A 193 3.89 -14.64 2.67
C PRO A 193 3.93 -14.02 4.08
N PRO A 194 4.77 -14.56 4.99
CA PRO A 194 5.02 -13.93 6.28
C PRO A 194 5.45 -12.46 6.09
N PRO A 195 4.85 -11.51 6.82
CA PRO A 195 5.21 -10.11 6.71
C PRO A 195 6.62 -9.91 7.26
N LEU A 196 7.46 -9.26 6.47
CA LEU A 196 8.85 -8.99 6.83
C LEU A 196 9.03 -7.49 7.07
N LEU A 197 9.52 -7.14 8.26
CA LEU A 197 10.01 -5.79 8.53
C LEU A 197 11.51 -5.86 8.72
N ARG A 198 12.25 -5.31 7.77
CA ARG A 198 13.73 -5.28 7.81
C ARG A 198 14.35 -6.69 7.85
N GLY A 199 13.73 -7.63 7.14
CA GLY A 199 14.12 -9.04 7.14
C GLY A 199 13.69 -9.84 8.38
N TYR A 200 13.00 -9.22 9.35
CA TYR A 200 12.44 -9.92 10.50
C TYR A 200 10.99 -10.32 10.22
N ASP A 201 10.67 -11.58 10.47
CA ASP A 201 9.30 -12.06 10.52
C ASP A 201 8.56 -11.37 11.68
N VAL A 202 7.49 -10.64 11.35
CA VAL A 202 6.64 -9.94 12.33
C VAL A 202 5.20 -10.48 12.35
N GLN A 203 4.96 -11.67 11.80
CA GLN A 203 3.61 -12.24 11.65
C GLN A 203 2.84 -12.28 12.98
N GLY A 204 3.45 -12.80 14.04
CA GLY A 204 2.78 -12.93 15.34
C GLY A 204 2.33 -11.58 15.92
N ARG A 205 3.13 -10.52 15.73
CA ARG A 205 2.76 -9.16 16.12
C ARG A 205 1.64 -8.62 15.26
N PHE A 206 1.71 -8.83 13.94
CA PHE A 206 0.67 -8.39 13.02
C PHE A 206 -0.68 -9.09 13.29
N ASP A 207 -0.67 -10.38 13.63
CA ASP A 207 -1.86 -11.13 14.02
C ASP A 207 -2.52 -10.59 15.29
N GLU A 208 -1.71 -10.26 16.31
CA GLU A 208 -2.21 -9.62 17.52
C GLU A 208 -2.93 -8.30 17.22
N GLN A 209 -2.31 -7.45 16.40
CA GLN A 209 -2.88 -6.15 16.02
C GLN A 209 -4.12 -6.30 15.14
N LEU A 210 -4.15 -7.31 14.27
CA LEU A 210 -5.31 -7.58 13.42
C LEU A 210 -6.52 -8.03 14.26
N ARG A 211 -6.30 -8.88 15.27
CA ARG A 211 -7.34 -9.30 16.23
C ARG A 211 -7.87 -8.13 17.07
N ALA A 212 -7.03 -7.12 17.32
CA ALA A 212 -7.38 -5.94 18.11
C ALA A 212 -8.07 -4.83 17.29
N LEU A 213 -8.31 -5.01 15.99
CA LEU A 213 -8.91 -3.97 15.15
C LEU A 213 -10.33 -3.59 15.61
N PRO A 214 -10.68 -2.29 15.57
CA PRO A 214 -12.05 -1.85 15.81
C PRO A 214 -13.03 -2.49 14.81
N LYS A 215 -14.17 -3.01 15.32
CA LYS A 215 -15.19 -3.68 14.49
C LYS A 215 -15.64 -2.85 13.28
N ALA A 216 -15.73 -1.53 13.43
CA ALA A 216 -16.12 -0.63 12.34
C ALA A 216 -15.09 -0.63 11.20
N LEU A 217 -13.80 -0.59 11.53
CA LEU A 217 -12.71 -0.65 10.55
C LEU A 217 -12.65 -2.03 9.87
N SER A 218 -12.75 -3.12 10.65
CA SER A 218 -12.79 -4.47 10.07
C SER A 218 -13.97 -4.64 9.10
N LYS A 219 -15.16 -4.10 9.42
CA LYS A 219 -16.32 -4.10 8.51
C LYS A 219 -16.05 -3.32 7.23
N ARG A 220 -15.44 -2.14 7.34
CA ARG A 220 -15.07 -1.31 6.18
C ARG A 220 -14.11 -2.03 5.24
N LEU A 221 -13.07 -2.65 5.79
CA LEU A 221 -12.10 -3.40 4.97
C LEU A 221 -12.72 -4.67 4.38
N LYS A 222 -13.57 -5.37 5.15
CA LYS A 222 -14.31 -6.55 4.69
C LYS A 222 -15.29 -6.25 3.56
N TYR A 223 -15.85 -5.05 3.48
CA TYR A 223 -16.77 -4.64 2.40
C TYR A 223 -16.15 -4.86 1.02
N TYR A 224 -14.86 -4.54 0.84
CA TYR A 224 -14.17 -4.71 -0.44
C TYR A 224 -13.95 -6.18 -0.83
N ARG A 225 -14.03 -7.10 0.13
CA ARG A 225 -13.84 -8.53 -0.12
C ARG A 225 -14.83 -9.09 -1.14
N SER A 226 -16.07 -8.61 -1.16
CA SER A 226 -17.05 -9.12 -2.15
C SER A 226 -16.74 -8.71 -3.59
N TYR A 227 -15.82 -7.77 -3.78
CA TYR A 227 -15.37 -7.28 -5.08
C TYR A 227 -14.01 -7.88 -5.49
N THR A 228 -13.45 -8.81 -4.70
CA THR A 228 -12.17 -9.43 -5.05
C THR A 228 -12.30 -10.21 -6.35
N SER A 229 -11.45 -9.89 -7.33
CA SER A 229 -11.37 -10.66 -8.58
C SER A 229 -11.15 -12.15 -8.26
N PRO A 230 -11.85 -13.08 -8.94
CA PRO A 230 -11.67 -14.51 -8.70
C PRO A 230 -10.25 -15.01 -9.01
N GLU A 231 -9.49 -14.24 -9.80
CA GLU A 231 -8.11 -14.54 -10.17
C GLU A 231 -7.09 -13.93 -9.19
N LEU A 232 -7.55 -13.13 -8.22
CA LEU A 232 -6.69 -12.46 -7.26
C LEU A 232 -6.11 -13.47 -6.26
N THR A 233 -4.80 -13.73 -6.36
CA THR A 233 -4.10 -14.66 -5.46
C THR A 233 -3.36 -13.97 -4.33
N GLU A 234 -3.04 -12.68 -4.46
CA GLU A 234 -2.39 -11.87 -3.44
C GLU A 234 -2.77 -10.39 -3.60
N VAL A 235 -2.51 -9.57 -2.58
CA VAL A 235 -2.70 -8.12 -2.67
C VAL A 235 -1.49 -7.51 -3.38
N HIS A 236 -1.69 -7.02 -4.61
CA HIS A 236 -0.65 -6.36 -5.42
C HIS A 236 -0.41 -4.89 -4.99
N LEU A 237 0.07 -4.68 -3.76
CA LEU A 237 0.45 -3.36 -3.23
C LEU A 237 1.97 -3.22 -3.21
N ARG A 238 2.52 -2.37 -4.08
CA ARG A 238 3.97 -2.21 -4.30
C ARG A 238 4.43 -0.81 -3.90
N GLY A 239 5.60 -0.71 -3.29
CA GLY A 239 6.19 0.55 -2.87
C GLY A 239 7.39 0.94 -3.74
N PHE A 240 7.40 2.20 -4.20
CA PHE A 240 8.52 2.81 -4.90
C PHE A 240 8.98 4.03 -4.12
N TYR A 241 10.29 4.24 -4.04
CA TYR A 241 10.83 5.30 -3.23
C TYR A 241 12.08 5.94 -3.81
N ALA A 242 12.35 7.15 -3.34
CA ALA A 242 13.59 7.87 -3.55
C ALA A 242 13.87 8.77 -2.32
N GLN A 243 15.06 9.35 -2.28
CA GLN A 243 15.39 10.39 -1.31
C GLN A 243 14.75 11.71 -1.75
N THR A 244 14.13 12.43 -0.81
CA THR A 244 13.63 13.78 -1.07
C THR A 244 14.78 14.80 -1.04
N GLU A 245 14.71 15.78 -1.93
CA GLU A 245 15.57 16.97 -1.89
C GLU A 245 14.83 18.20 -1.32
N LEU A 246 13.51 18.08 -1.13
CA LEU A 246 12.60 19.19 -0.87
C LEU A 246 11.84 19.04 0.45
N ASP A 247 12.37 18.28 1.42
CA ASP A 247 11.65 17.98 2.66
C ASP A 247 11.13 19.24 3.36
N GLY A 248 9.82 19.26 3.63
CA GLY A 248 9.15 20.39 4.25
C GLY A 248 8.86 21.59 3.33
N ASN A 249 9.30 21.57 2.06
CA ASN A 249 9.00 22.61 1.08
C ASN A 249 7.59 22.44 0.49
N LYS A 250 6.59 22.84 1.29
CA LYS A 250 5.16 22.77 0.92
C LYS A 250 4.83 23.54 -0.36
N GLU A 251 5.55 24.62 -0.63
CA GLU A 251 5.30 25.45 -1.80
C GLU A 251 5.70 24.74 -3.10
N ALA A 252 6.88 24.08 -3.11
CA ALA A 252 7.28 23.25 -4.25
C ALA A 252 6.28 22.11 -4.50
N TYR A 253 5.82 21.43 -3.45
CA TYR A 253 4.80 20.37 -3.59
C TYR A 253 3.47 20.91 -4.14
N ARG A 254 3.04 22.10 -3.70
CA ARG A 254 1.86 22.78 -4.24
C ARG A 254 2.02 23.08 -5.74
N GLN A 255 3.19 23.55 -6.15
CA GLN A 255 3.50 23.81 -7.56
C GLN A 255 3.47 22.53 -8.40
N PHE A 256 4.04 21.42 -7.93
CA PHE A 256 3.94 20.12 -8.62
C PHE A 256 2.49 19.69 -8.82
N LEU A 257 1.66 19.81 -7.78
CA LEU A 257 0.25 19.43 -7.85
C LEU A 257 -0.55 20.32 -8.82
N HIS A 258 -0.32 21.64 -8.83
CA HIS A 258 -0.97 22.54 -9.79
C HIS A 258 -0.50 22.27 -11.23
N ALA A 259 0.80 22.09 -11.44
CA ALA A 259 1.35 21.75 -12.75
C ALA A 259 0.80 20.42 -13.25
N PHE A 260 0.59 19.45 -12.36
CA PHE A 260 -0.03 18.17 -12.67
C PHE A 260 -1.52 18.31 -13.04
N ALA A 261 -2.30 19.05 -12.24
CA ALA A 261 -3.72 19.27 -12.50
C ALA A 261 -3.99 20.01 -13.83
N ALA A 262 -3.06 20.87 -14.28
CA ALA A 262 -3.19 21.60 -15.54
C ALA A 262 -3.04 20.72 -16.80
N GLN A 263 -2.62 19.45 -16.68
CA GLN A 263 -2.27 18.57 -17.81
C GLN A 263 -3.48 17.84 -18.41
N SER A 264 -4.61 18.52 -18.56
CA SER A 264 -5.82 17.91 -19.14
C SER A 264 -5.61 17.60 -20.63
N GLY A 265 -5.46 16.31 -20.96
CA GLY A 265 -5.71 15.76 -22.30
C GLY A 265 -4.52 15.72 -23.25
N ASP A 266 -3.85 14.57 -23.31
CA ASP A 266 -3.51 13.93 -24.58
C ASP A 266 -3.32 12.42 -24.36
N GLY A 267 -4.28 11.62 -24.83
CA GLY A 267 -4.46 10.21 -24.49
C GLY A 267 -3.51 9.26 -25.22
N SER A 268 -2.20 9.47 -25.12
CA SER A 268 -1.22 8.51 -25.63
C SER A 268 -1.01 7.37 -24.63
N LEU A 269 -0.93 6.15 -25.16
CA LEU A 269 -0.57 4.94 -24.39
C LEU A 269 0.81 5.12 -23.74
N ALA A 270 0.83 5.05 -22.40
CA ALA A 270 2.03 5.27 -21.60
C ALA A 270 2.99 4.07 -21.66
N PRO A 271 4.31 4.29 -21.74
CA PRO A 271 5.31 3.23 -21.62
C PRO A 271 5.34 2.63 -20.20
N ASP A 272 5.86 1.40 -20.07
CA ASP A 272 5.93 0.68 -18.79
C ASP A 272 6.85 1.43 -17.80
N PRO A 273 6.32 1.85 -16.65
CA PRO A 273 7.10 2.47 -15.59
C PRO A 273 8.27 1.61 -15.08
N ALA A 274 8.35 0.31 -15.37
CA ALA A 274 9.56 -0.49 -15.11
C ALA A 274 10.82 0.03 -15.84
N THR A 275 10.64 0.93 -16.82
CA THR A 275 11.73 1.64 -17.52
C THR A 275 12.10 2.99 -16.90
N PHE A 276 11.59 3.33 -15.70
CA PHE A 276 11.98 4.57 -15.03
C PHE A 276 13.50 4.66 -14.91
N ASN A 277 14.07 5.67 -15.56
CA ASN A 277 15.42 6.10 -15.23
C ASN A 277 15.49 6.46 -13.73
N PRO A 278 16.65 6.26 -13.07
CA PRO A 278 16.87 6.66 -11.68
C PRO A 278 16.35 8.09 -11.44
N PRO A 279 15.73 8.35 -10.26
CA PRO A 279 16.12 7.77 -8.97
C PRO A 279 15.12 6.79 -8.29
N LEU A 280 14.04 6.37 -8.94
CA LEU A 280 13.02 5.53 -8.27
C LEU A 280 13.49 4.09 -8.03
N THR A 281 13.42 3.65 -6.78
CA THR A 281 13.80 2.30 -6.35
C THR A 281 12.57 1.50 -5.91
N TYR A 282 12.44 0.25 -6.36
CA TYR A 282 11.43 -0.68 -5.88
C TYR A 282 11.78 -1.20 -4.48
N TYR A 283 10.78 -1.24 -3.58
CA TYR A 283 10.92 -1.86 -2.27
C TYR A 283 10.48 -3.33 -2.29
N ASP A 284 11.41 -4.21 -1.96
CA ASP A 284 11.16 -5.63 -1.71
C ASP A 284 11.61 -6.02 -0.30
N ALA A 285 10.66 -6.40 0.54
CA ALA A 285 10.92 -6.79 1.92
C ALA A 285 11.74 -8.10 2.04
N ALA A 286 11.69 -8.98 1.03
CA ALA A 286 12.42 -10.24 1.03
C ALA A 286 13.91 -10.06 0.71
N VAL A 287 14.22 -9.08 -0.14
CA VAL A 287 15.59 -8.78 -0.60
C VAL A 287 16.34 -7.88 0.36
N GLN A 288 15.64 -7.00 1.08
CA GLN A 288 16.28 -6.01 1.94
C GLN A 288 16.49 -6.51 3.38
N ARG A 289 17.77 -6.65 3.79
CA ARG A 289 18.16 -6.89 5.20
C ARG A 289 18.87 -5.69 5.80
N ARG A 290 18.67 -5.49 7.10
CA ARG A 290 19.36 -4.45 7.87
C ARG A 290 20.76 -4.92 8.25
N ILE A 291 21.75 -4.04 8.11
CA ILE A 291 23.08 -4.21 8.72
C ILE A 291 22.92 -4.03 10.24
N LEU A 292 23.22 -5.08 11.00
CA LEU A 292 23.41 -4.94 12.45
C LEU A 292 24.72 -4.20 12.67
N GLY A 293 24.62 -2.88 12.88
CA GLY A 293 25.67 -2.06 13.48
C GLY A 293 25.48 -1.98 14.98
#